data_AF-A0A3E0KKL8-F1
#
_entry.id   AF-A0A3E0KKL8-F1
#
_cell.length_a   1.000
_cell.length_b   1.000
_cell.length_c   1.000
_cell.angle_alpha   90.00
_cell.angle_beta   90.00
_cell.angle_gamma   90.00
#
_symmetry.space_group_name_H-M   'P 1'
#
loop_
_entity.id
_entity.type
_entity.pdbx_description
1 polymer ?
#
loop_
_entity_poly.entity_id
_entity_poly.type
_entity_poly.pdbx_seq_one_letter_code
_entity_poly.pdbx_strand_id
1 'polypeptide(L)'
;MYRSYLFSPASDTRKMEKGLASGADAVIFDLEDGVAPSQKDAARANLVEFLESIDWSKPHPAVFVRVNGAMTPWFHRDLEAVYHPQVAGYMIPKVESRETLVTAEAALVRAAGSEDAAFQLIPFVESAHALWNLPAIVQGQRRVPRGGLGGG
;
A
#
# COMPACT_ATOMS: atom_id res chain seq x y z
N MET A 1 -3.66 1.25 -16.78
CA MET A 1 -4.38 2.26 -15.96
C MET A 1 -5.58 1.57 -15.36
N TYR A 2 -5.73 1.58 -14.03
CA TYR A 2 -6.87 0.99 -13.35
C TYR A 2 -8.04 1.98 -13.38
N ARG A 3 -9.23 1.54 -13.78
CA ARG A 3 -10.43 2.40 -13.89
C ARG A 3 -11.21 2.45 -12.58
N SER A 4 -11.01 1.47 -11.71
CA SER A 4 -11.64 1.37 -10.40
C SER A 4 -10.67 0.87 -9.35
N TYR A 5 -10.75 1.45 -8.16
CA TYR A 5 -10.07 1.00 -6.95
C TYR A 5 -11.11 0.74 -5.87
N LEU A 6 -11.12 -0.46 -5.30
CA LEU A 6 -12.00 -0.81 -4.19
C LEU A 6 -11.19 -0.89 -2.89
N PHE A 7 -11.52 -0.05 -1.91
CA PHE A 7 -10.95 -0.15 -0.57
C PHE A 7 -11.62 -1.26 0.23
N SER A 8 -10.81 -2.09 0.88
CA SER A 8 -11.26 -3.16 1.77
C SER A 8 -10.42 -3.16 3.05
N PRO A 9 -11.03 -3.04 4.24
CA PRO A 9 -10.28 -3.00 5.49
C PRO A 9 -9.66 -4.37 5.80
N ALA A 10 -8.38 -4.38 6.15
CA ALA A 10 -7.64 -5.60 6.48
C ALA A 10 -8.07 -6.26 7.80
N SER A 11 -8.91 -5.58 8.59
CA SER A 11 -9.50 -6.12 9.82
C SER A 11 -10.69 -7.07 9.59
N ASP A 12 -11.20 -7.19 8.37
CA ASP A 12 -12.36 -8.04 8.01
C ASP A 12 -12.02 -8.93 6.82
N THR A 13 -11.60 -10.17 7.08
CA THR A 13 -11.18 -11.15 6.07
C THR A 13 -12.28 -11.43 5.04
N ARG A 14 -13.54 -11.49 5.46
CA ARG A 14 -14.69 -11.67 4.56
C ARG A 14 -14.83 -10.49 3.59
N LYS A 15 -14.53 -9.26 4.01
CA LYS A 15 -14.48 -8.11 3.08
C LYS A 15 -13.26 -8.18 2.16
N MET A 16 -12.13 -8.71 2.61
CA MET A 16 -10.97 -8.91 1.74
C MET A 16 -11.28 -9.90 0.60
N GLU A 17 -11.88 -11.05 0.94
CA GLU A 17 -12.35 -12.06 -0.03
C GLU A 17 -13.33 -11.47 -1.05
N LYS A 18 -14.33 -10.73 -0.56
CA LYS A 18 -15.30 -10.04 -1.43
C LYS A 18 -14.63 -8.98 -2.31
N GLY A 19 -13.63 -8.27 -1.78
CA GLY A 19 -12.87 -7.28 -2.52
C GLY A 19 -12.14 -7.92 -3.70
N LEU A 20 -11.50 -9.07 -3.48
CA LEU A 20 -10.82 -9.84 -4.52
C LEU A 20 -11.79 -10.37 -5.57
N ALA A 21 -13.01 -10.74 -5.17
CA ALA A 21 -14.06 -11.24 -6.06
C ALA A 21 -14.97 -10.14 -6.66
N SER A 22 -14.68 -8.86 -6.43
CA SER A 22 -15.60 -7.75 -6.74
C SER A 22 -15.73 -7.40 -8.22
N GLY A 23 -14.79 -7.84 -9.07
CA GLY A 23 -14.68 -7.41 -10.46
C GLY A 23 -14.11 -6.00 -10.65
N ALA A 24 -13.58 -5.37 -9.59
CA ALA A 24 -12.79 -4.15 -9.70
C ALA A 24 -11.49 -4.38 -10.49
N ASP A 25 -10.91 -3.32 -11.07
CA ASP A 25 -9.59 -3.44 -11.70
C ASP A 25 -8.47 -3.56 -10.67
N ALA A 26 -8.65 -2.93 -9.50
CA ALA A 26 -7.73 -2.97 -8.38
C ALA A 26 -8.47 -3.02 -7.03
N VAL A 27 -7.89 -3.73 -6.06
CA VAL A 27 -8.32 -3.75 -4.66
C VAL A 27 -7.21 -3.20 -3.78
N ILE A 28 -7.58 -2.40 -2.80
CA ILE A 28 -6.66 -1.81 -1.82
C ILE A 28 -7.01 -2.41 -0.46
N PHE A 29 -6.12 -3.24 0.08
CA PHE A 29 -6.22 -3.70 1.46
C PHE A 29 -5.69 -2.63 2.39
N ASP A 30 -6.57 -2.14 3.26
CA ASP A 30 -6.33 -0.96 4.07
C ASP A 30 -5.94 -1.34 5.50
N LEU A 31 -4.73 -0.94 5.91
CA LEU A 31 -4.27 -0.99 7.29
C LEU A 31 -4.40 0.35 8.01
N GLU A 32 -4.78 1.42 7.31
CA GLU A 32 -4.83 2.78 7.83
C GLU A 32 -6.24 3.14 8.34
N ASP A 33 -6.89 4.16 7.79
CA ASP A 33 -8.07 4.77 8.41
C ASP A 33 -9.29 3.82 8.45
N GLY A 34 -9.33 2.77 7.62
CA GLY A 34 -10.31 1.69 7.66
C GLY A 34 -10.13 0.69 8.82
N VAL A 35 -9.09 0.85 9.64
CA VAL A 35 -8.78 -0.05 10.76
C VAL A 35 -8.59 0.75 12.05
N ALA A 36 -9.32 0.37 13.11
CA ALA A 36 -9.17 1.00 14.42
C ALA A 36 -7.77 0.75 15.02
N PRO A 37 -7.20 1.68 15.81
CA PRO A 37 -5.87 1.53 16.40
C PRO A 37 -5.66 0.22 17.18
N SER A 38 -6.67 -0.23 17.93
CA SER A 38 -6.63 -1.48 18.70
C SER A 38 -6.61 -2.74 17.84
N GLN A 39 -6.94 -2.63 16.54
CA GLN A 39 -7.02 -3.75 15.62
C GLN A 39 -5.85 -3.80 14.63
N LYS A 40 -4.92 -2.83 14.66
CA LYS A 40 -3.83 -2.70 13.67
C LYS A 40 -2.96 -3.95 13.59
N ASP A 41 -2.59 -4.51 14.73
CA ASP A 41 -1.73 -5.69 14.78
C ASP A 41 -2.45 -6.94 14.25
N ALA A 42 -3.72 -7.12 14.64
CA ALA A 42 -4.55 -8.21 14.12
C ALA A 42 -4.82 -8.06 12.61
N ALA A 43 -5.13 -6.85 12.14
CA ALA A 43 -5.36 -6.57 10.73
C ALA A 43 -4.10 -6.82 9.88
N ARG A 44 -2.92 -6.48 10.39
CA ARG A 44 -1.64 -6.80 9.74
C ARG A 44 -1.44 -8.30 9.62
N ALA A 45 -1.64 -9.05 10.71
CA ALA A 45 -1.52 -10.50 10.70
C ALA A 45 -2.51 -11.15 9.72
N ASN A 46 -3.77 -10.71 9.76
CA ASN A 46 -4.81 -11.18 8.84
C ASN A 46 -4.46 -10.90 7.38
N LEU A 47 -3.91 -9.72 7.07
CA LEU A 47 -3.52 -9.37 5.71
C LEU A 47 -2.37 -10.26 5.21
N VAL A 48 -1.37 -10.52 6.05
CA VAL A 48 -0.27 -11.43 5.70
C VAL A 48 -0.80 -12.82 5.38
N GLU A 49 -1.60 -13.39 6.29
CA GLU A 49 -2.21 -14.71 6.08
C GLU A 49 -3.10 -14.73 4.82
N PHE A 50 -3.88 -13.66 4.61
CA PHE A 50 -4.74 -13.55 3.45
C PHE A 50 -3.94 -13.52 2.14
N LEU A 51 -2.88 -12.72 2.04
CA LEU A 51 -2.03 -12.65 0.85
C LEU A 51 -1.41 -14.01 0.49
N GLU A 52 -0.99 -14.79 1.49
CA GLU A 52 -0.46 -16.15 1.31
C GLU A 52 -1.55 -17.17 0.88
N SER A 53 -2.81 -16.92 1.26
CA SER A 53 -3.94 -17.80 0.90
C SER A 53 -4.49 -17.59 -0.51
N ILE A 54 -4.12 -16.47 -1.18
CA ILE A 54 -4.59 -16.17 -2.53
C ILE A 54 -3.95 -17.14 -3.53
N ASP A 55 -4.79 -17.76 -4.36
CA ASP A 55 -4.33 -18.49 -5.54
C ASP A 55 -4.00 -17.50 -6.67
N TRP A 56 -2.77 -16.97 -6.65
CA TRP A 56 -2.25 -16.00 -7.60
C TRP A 56 -2.15 -16.51 -9.05
N SER A 57 -2.40 -17.81 -9.29
CA SER A 57 -2.46 -18.37 -10.65
C SER A 57 -3.79 -18.08 -11.35
N LYS A 58 -4.84 -17.73 -10.59
CA LYS A 58 -6.17 -17.42 -11.12
C LYS A 58 -6.32 -15.92 -11.42
N PRO A 59 -7.26 -15.53 -12.30
CA PRO A 59 -7.56 -14.13 -12.51
C PRO A 59 -7.96 -13.43 -11.19
N HIS A 60 -7.29 -12.33 -10.88
CA HIS A 60 -7.55 -11.50 -9.71
C HIS A 60 -7.38 -10.01 -10.09
N PRO A 61 -8.02 -9.08 -9.37
CA PRO A 61 -7.72 -7.65 -9.51
C PRO A 61 -6.27 -7.35 -9.11
N ALA A 62 -5.70 -6.23 -9.56
CA ALA A 62 -4.42 -5.80 -9.02
C ALA A 62 -4.54 -5.52 -7.52
N VAL A 63 -3.64 -6.11 -6.73
CA VAL A 63 -3.66 -5.96 -5.27
C VAL A 63 -2.72 -4.84 -4.86
N PHE A 64 -3.24 -3.88 -4.10
CA PHE A 64 -2.48 -2.83 -3.44
C PHE A 64 -2.67 -2.93 -1.92
N VAL A 65 -1.69 -2.46 -1.17
CA VAL A 65 -1.78 -2.36 0.29
C VAL A 65 -1.58 -0.91 0.71
N ARG A 66 -2.53 -0.34 1.46
CA ARG A 66 -2.34 0.96 2.12
C ARG A 66 -1.83 0.72 3.54
N VAL A 67 -0.60 1.16 3.80
CA VAL A 67 0.05 1.06 5.11
C VAL A 67 -0.33 2.25 5.99
N ASN A 68 -0.02 2.22 7.28
CA ASN A 68 -0.20 3.38 8.14
C ASN A 68 0.78 4.52 7.82
N GLY A 69 0.45 5.75 8.18
CA GLY A 69 1.31 6.92 7.92
C GLY A 69 2.66 6.87 8.64
N ALA A 70 3.68 7.50 8.05
CA ALA A 70 5.07 7.43 8.50
C ALA A 70 5.32 7.95 9.93
N MET A 71 4.45 8.81 10.44
CA MET A 71 4.53 9.35 11.80
C MET A 71 3.86 8.45 12.86
N THR A 72 3.36 7.28 12.47
CA THR A 72 2.69 6.34 13.36
C THR A 72 3.63 5.22 13.79
N PRO A 73 3.41 4.57 14.95
CA PRO A 73 4.23 3.44 15.40
C PRO A 73 4.08 2.18 14.53
N TRP A 74 3.11 2.13 13.62
CA TRP A 74 2.80 0.95 12.81
C TRP A 74 3.55 0.91 11.47
N PHE A 75 3.98 2.05 10.94
CA PHE A 75 4.48 2.18 9.57
C PHE A 75 5.57 1.17 9.20
N HIS A 76 6.64 1.11 9.99
CA HIS A 76 7.75 0.20 9.72
C HIS A 76 7.33 -1.26 9.81
N ARG A 77 6.52 -1.61 10.81
CA ARG A 77 6.01 -2.98 10.98
C ARG A 77 5.09 -3.40 9.84
N ASP A 78 4.28 -2.47 9.33
CA ASP A 78 3.44 -2.73 8.17
C ASP A 78 4.30 -3.05 6.96
N LEU A 79 5.25 -2.17 6.61
CA LEU A 79 6.12 -2.33 5.43
C LEU A 79 6.95 -3.63 5.46
N GLU A 80 7.46 -4.01 6.63
CA GLU A 80 8.22 -5.24 6.80
C GLU A 80 7.35 -6.49 6.68
N ALA A 81 6.12 -6.45 7.19
CA ALA A 81 5.25 -7.62 7.23
C ALA A 81 4.49 -7.87 5.92
N VAL A 82 4.02 -6.80 5.27
CA VAL A 82 3.06 -6.92 4.14
C VAL A 82 3.73 -6.99 2.77
N TYR A 83 5.05 -7.09 2.73
CA TYR A 83 5.74 -7.36 1.48
C TYR A 83 5.26 -8.70 0.90
N HIS A 84 4.83 -8.71 -0.36
CA HIS A 84 4.51 -9.94 -1.08
C HIS A 84 4.81 -9.74 -2.58
N PRO A 85 5.47 -10.69 -3.28
CA PRO A 85 5.90 -10.52 -4.67
C PRO A 85 4.79 -10.23 -5.68
N GLN A 86 3.54 -10.60 -5.36
CA GLN A 86 2.37 -10.40 -6.23
C GLN A 86 1.57 -9.13 -5.90
N VAL A 87 1.94 -8.39 -4.86
CA VAL A 87 1.33 -7.09 -4.57
C VAL A 87 1.87 -6.07 -5.57
N ALA A 88 0.97 -5.43 -6.31
CA ALA A 88 1.30 -4.49 -7.38
C ALA A 88 1.94 -3.19 -6.84
N GLY A 89 1.57 -2.79 -5.62
CA GLY A 89 2.18 -1.64 -4.98
C GLY A 89 1.66 -1.33 -3.58
N TYR A 90 2.35 -0.39 -2.96
CA TYR A 90 2.13 0.05 -1.60
C TYR A 90 1.75 1.52 -1.60
N MET A 91 0.58 1.82 -1.04
CA MET A 91 0.07 3.18 -0.88
C MET A 91 0.60 3.74 0.44
N ILE A 92 1.33 4.84 0.35
CA ILE A 92 1.93 5.51 1.50
C ILE A 92 1.08 6.75 1.80
N PRO A 93 0.29 6.76 2.89
CA PRO A 93 -0.56 7.90 3.23
C PRO A 93 0.25 9.04 3.84
N LYS A 94 -0.34 10.23 3.83
CA LYS A 94 0.19 11.42 4.54
C LYS A 94 1.66 11.72 4.19
N VAL A 95 2.04 11.60 2.92
CA VAL A 95 3.41 11.84 2.47
C VAL A 95 3.68 13.34 2.42
N GLU A 96 4.58 13.81 3.27
CA GLU A 96 4.98 15.23 3.31
C GLU A 96 6.40 15.51 2.80
N SER A 97 7.21 14.47 2.60
CA SER A 97 8.60 14.63 2.19
C SER A 97 9.10 13.44 1.37
N ARG A 98 10.22 13.65 0.66
CA ARG A 98 10.87 12.62 -0.16
C ARG A 98 11.42 11.48 0.71
N GLU A 99 11.88 11.80 1.91
CA GLU A 99 12.51 10.88 2.85
C GLU A 99 11.53 9.77 3.28
N THR A 100 10.24 10.08 3.38
CA THR A 100 9.19 9.08 3.63
C THR A 100 9.15 8.01 2.54
N LEU A 101 9.25 8.41 1.27
CA LEU A 101 9.26 7.47 0.14
C LEU A 101 10.56 6.66 0.07
N VAL A 102 11.70 7.30 0.32
CA VAL A 102 13.00 6.59 0.41
C VAL A 102 12.98 5.55 1.52
N THR A 103 12.41 5.90 2.68
CA THR A 103 12.28 5.00 3.84
C THR A 103 11.37 3.82 3.52
N ALA A 104 10.23 4.07 2.87
CA ALA A 104 9.31 3.03 2.44
C ALA A 104 9.95 2.08 1.41
N GLU A 105 10.61 2.62 0.38
CA GLU A 105 11.33 1.83 -0.62
C GLU A 105 12.38 0.94 0.04
N ALA A 106 13.22 1.51 0.90
CA ALA A 106 14.28 0.76 1.55
C ALA A 106 13.74 -0.37 2.45
N ALA A 107 12.62 -0.14 3.14
CA ALA A 107 11.98 -1.18 3.95
C ALA A 107 11.44 -2.33 3.09
N LEU A 108 10.74 -2.03 2.00
CA LEU A 108 10.17 -3.03 1.11
C LEU A 108 11.25 -3.79 0.32
N VAL A 109 12.31 -3.12 -0.12
CA VAL A 109 13.48 -3.77 -0.75
C VAL A 109 14.16 -4.73 0.22
N ARG A 110 14.34 -4.33 1.49
CA ARG A 110 14.88 -5.23 2.52
C ARG A 110 13.97 -6.44 2.74
N ALA A 111 12.66 -6.24 2.86
CA ALA A 111 11.69 -7.32 3.02
C ALA A 111 11.69 -8.27 1.81
N ALA A 112 11.91 -7.72 0.60
CA ALA A 112 12.04 -8.50 -0.62
C ALA A 112 13.36 -9.28 -0.75
N GLY A 113 14.40 -8.86 -0.03
CA GLY A 113 15.76 -9.38 -0.19
C GLY A 113 16.41 -9.04 -1.54
N SER A 114 15.83 -8.11 -2.32
CA SER A 114 16.33 -7.74 -3.65
C SER A 114 15.97 -6.31 -4.05
N GLU A 115 16.95 -5.56 -4.55
CA GLU A 115 16.79 -4.24 -5.17
C GLU A 115 15.97 -4.28 -6.47
N ASP A 116 15.88 -5.45 -7.10
CA ASP A 116 15.15 -5.67 -8.35
C ASP A 116 13.69 -6.08 -8.14
N ALA A 117 13.24 -6.20 -6.88
CA ALA A 117 11.86 -6.53 -6.55
C ALA A 117 10.89 -5.59 -7.27
N ALA A 118 9.85 -6.12 -7.90
CA ALA A 118 8.93 -5.34 -8.71
C ALA A 118 7.70 -4.91 -7.89
N PHE A 119 7.66 -3.65 -7.48
CA PHE A 119 6.50 -3.04 -6.82
C PHE A 119 6.49 -1.52 -7.04
N GLN A 120 5.30 -0.93 -6.94
CA GLN A 120 5.09 0.51 -7.01
C GLN A 120 4.95 1.13 -5.61
N LEU A 121 5.37 2.38 -5.48
CA LEU A 121 5.04 3.25 -4.34
C LEU A 121 4.05 4.30 -4.79
N ILE A 122 2.89 4.36 -4.15
CA ILE A 122 1.84 5.32 -4.48
C ILE A 122 1.74 6.32 -3.33
N PRO A 123 2.35 7.52 -3.45
CA PRO A 123 2.21 8.56 -2.44
C PRO A 123 0.79 9.11 -2.44
N PHE A 124 0.19 9.19 -1.26
CA PHE A 124 -1.03 9.95 -1.03
C PHE A 124 -0.62 11.30 -0.45
N VAL A 125 -0.91 12.34 -1.23
CA VAL A 125 -0.61 13.73 -0.91
C VAL A 125 -1.91 14.39 -0.48
N GLU A 126 -2.05 14.54 0.83
CA GLU A 126 -3.33 14.88 1.49
C GLU A 126 -3.24 16.20 2.26
N SER A 127 -2.10 16.91 2.17
CA SER A 127 -1.90 18.23 2.78
C SER A 127 -1.57 19.28 1.72
N ALA A 128 -1.98 20.54 1.96
CA ALA A 128 -1.69 21.65 1.07
C ALA A 128 -0.18 21.87 0.89
N HIS A 129 0.59 21.65 1.97
CA HIS A 129 2.05 21.68 1.95
C HIS A 129 2.63 20.63 1.00
N ALA A 130 2.18 19.39 1.12
CA ALA A 130 2.64 18.30 0.26
C ALA A 130 2.24 18.51 -1.21
N LEU A 131 1.05 19.07 -1.46
CA LEU A 131 0.62 19.42 -2.82
C LEU A 131 1.53 20.49 -3.44
N TRP A 132 1.83 21.55 -2.70
CA TRP A 132 2.72 22.62 -3.14
C TRP A 132 4.15 22.11 -3.43
N ASN A 133 4.62 21.16 -2.62
CA ASN A 133 5.97 20.60 -2.69
C ASN A 133 6.07 19.28 -3.48
N LEU A 134 5.01 18.89 -4.20
CA LEU A 134 4.93 17.59 -4.88
C LEU A 134 6.15 17.28 -5.77
N PRO A 135 6.68 18.22 -6.59
CA PRO A 135 7.88 17.94 -7.39
C PRO A 135 9.06 17.49 -6.54
N ALA A 136 9.32 18.15 -5.40
CA ALA A 136 10.41 17.80 -4.50
C ALA A 136 10.21 16.42 -3.84
N ILE A 137 8.95 16.05 -3.56
CA ILE A 137 8.59 14.76 -2.95
C ILE A 137 8.87 13.61 -3.92
N VAL A 138 8.47 13.72 -5.18
CA VAL A 138 8.53 12.60 -6.14
C VAL A 138 9.79 12.58 -7.02
N GLN A 139 10.57 13.66 -7.05
CA GLN A 139 11.74 13.76 -7.91
C GLN A 139 12.77 12.66 -7.61
N GLY A 140 13.22 11.99 -8.67
CA GLY A 140 14.23 10.94 -8.60
C GLY A 140 13.73 9.60 -8.06
N GLN A 141 12.43 9.45 -7.78
CA GLN A 141 11.85 8.19 -7.33
C GLN A 141 11.57 7.26 -8.51
N ARG A 142 12.20 6.09 -8.53
CA ARG A 142 12.03 5.10 -9.61
C ARG A 142 10.69 4.36 -9.51
N ARG A 143 10.21 4.14 -8.29
CA ARG A 143 9.04 3.29 -7.99
C ARG A 143 7.72 4.05 -7.90
N VAL A 144 7.77 5.38 -7.95
CA VAL A 144 6.56 6.21 -8.02
C VAL A 144 6.04 6.23 -9.45
N PRO A 145 4.79 5.80 -9.71
CA PRO A 145 4.21 5.86 -11.04
C PRO A 145 4.22 7.29 -11.57
N ARG A 146 4.57 7.47 -12.85
CA ARG A 146 4.62 8.81 -13.49
C ARG A 146 3.24 9.44 -13.73
N GLY A 147 2.16 8.83 -13.26
CA GLY A 147 0.80 9.33 -13.36
C GLY A 147 -0.12 8.64 -12.34
N GLY A 148 -0.53 9.38 -11.31
CA GLY A 148 -1.44 8.92 -10.26
C GLY A 148 -1.46 9.92 -9.11
N LEU A 149 -2.32 10.95 -9.20
CA LEU A 149 -2.65 11.79 -8.05
C LEU A 149 -3.84 11.13 -7.34
N GLY A 150 -3.61 10.60 -6.14
CA GLY A 150 -4.69 10.07 -5.29
C GLY A 150 -5.49 11.23 -4.70
N GLY A 151 -6.72 11.42 -5.16
CA GLY A 151 -7.73 12.24 -4.50
C GLY A 151 -8.83 11.32 -4.00
N GLY A 152 -9.02 11.27 -2.68
CA GLY A 152 -10.19 10.69 -2.03
C GLY A 152 -11.21 11.77 -1.72
#